data_AF-A0A9E5D513-F1
#
_entry.id   AF-A0A9E5D513-F1
#
_cell.length_a   1.000
_cell.length_b   1.000
_cell.length_c   1.000
_cell.angle_alpha   90.00
_cell.angle_beta   90.00
_cell.angle_gamma   90.00
#
_symmetry.space_group_name_H-M   'P 1'
#
loop_
_entity.id
_entity.type
_entity.pdbx_description
1 polymer ?
#
loop_
_entity_poly.entity_id
_entity_poly.type
_entity_poly.pdbx_seq_one_letter_code
_entity_poly.pdbx_strand_id
1 'polypeptide(L)'
;VRVKVRDAEEALGGLGVSFSQSLAQALLNQADAKADLVAARNALDTYEAANIIKLSQAREDQAQAQTVYDEIALRLEDLLSSQASGVEGLFGQILQTQEFLATLKDTLDSANAELVPLEQLVTKKEKEESDLAEATSSLDDLGAGATTPAIEAQLAKIEDARTNLGAVLNSGLDATVAEAELAALKLGLSAVESGANPAQISLFESDFVQAWAKLGKEEESLADMIAGPDAVTVELRSREIDVAAASLKQADLDLEYLLSLSVEDPALLDSRLAAISEGNLAEITAVPDAVEVALRSQEIEVAMASLDQADQDLADLLAPDAADLALLFARLTAAQTAHAAALEKLRNATITAPFDGIVSLVSVLEGDQVGANAPIVEVVDPSVVEMDGIVDEIDILLLREGLIASITVDALPGRVLEGFVSEIAPVANIQQGVVTYSVRVQIQIPDGLRLRDGLSAVADLVLEQRLNVLLLPQQAIFGSFQAPTVMLETESGIEERSVILGDTDGFWTEVQAGLQEGDRVVIQNAQVSDDPFQALRDRFRGGGGIGGGGAFPGRR
;
A
#
# COMPACT_ATOMS: atom_id res chain seq x y z
N VAL A 1 19.88 12.82 9.37
CA VAL A 1 19.81 11.34 9.44
C VAL A 1 18.65 10.87 10.30
N ARG A 2 18.48 11.27 11.57
CA ARG A 2 17.27 10.89 12.37
C ARG A 2 15.92 11.45 11.86
N VAL A 3 15.91 12.58 11.15
CA VAL A 3 14.69 13.09 10.48
C VAL A 3 14.36 12.28 9.22
N LYS A 4 15.38 11.86 8.46
CA LYS A 4 15.21 11.01 7.26
C LYS A 4 14.84 9.55 7.57
N VAL A 5 15.03 9.10 8.82
CA VAL A 5 14.56 7.79 9.30
C VAL A 5 13.10 7.89 9.76
N ARG A 6 12.71 9.01 10.40
CA ARG A 6 11.32 9.28 10.76
C ARG A 6 10.42 9.51 9.53
N ASP A 7 10.92 10.22 8.51
CA ASP A 7 10.21 10.41 7.24
C ASP A 7 10.11 9.10 6.42
N ALA A 8 11.04 8.15 6.64
CA ALA A 8 10.98 6.81 6.06
C ALA A 8 10.06 5.86 6.85
N GLU A 9 9.92 6.06 8.17
CA GLU A 9 8.93 5.39 9.03
C GLU A 9 7.51 5.94 8.80
N GLU A 10 7.35 7.23 8.45
CA GLU A 10 6.09 7.81 7.96
C GLU A 10 5.76 7.37 6.52
N ALA A 11 6.76 7.13 5.66
CA ALA A 11 6.55 6.52 4.34
C ALA A 11 6.21 5.02 4.40
N LEU A 12 6.48 4.37 5.54
CA LEU A 12 6.00 3.03 5.90
C LEU A 12 4.58 3.05 6.51
N GLY A 13 4.00 4.24 6.72
CA GLY A 13 2.63 4.45 7.15
C GLY A 13 1.75 4.92 5.99
N GLY A 14 1.29 3.98 5.14
CA GLY A 14 0.39 4.32 4.04
C GLY A 14 0.10 3.13 3.13
N LEU A 15 -0.50 2.09 3.71
CA LEU A 15 -1.03 0.89 3.07
C LEU A 15 -1.69 1.20 1.70
N GLY A 16 -1.27 0.49 0.64
CA GLY A 16 -1.93 0.53 -0.67
C GLY A 16 -1.05 0.24 -1.91
N VAL A 17 0.29 0.24 -1.80
CA VAL A 17 1.20 0.03 -2.97
C VAL A 17 1.68 -1.43 -3.08
N SER A 18 1.21 -2.34 -2.24
CA SER A 18 1.91 -3.60 -1.94
C SER A 18 1.60 -4.81 -2.81
N PHE A 19 1.13 -4.66 -4.06
CA PHE A 19 0.99 -5.84 -4.96
C PHE A 19 1.99 -5.82 -6.11
N SER A 20 2.11 -4.74 -6.87
CA SER A 20 3.05 -4.68 -8.00
C SER A 20 4.52 -4.61 -7.56
N GLN A 21 4.80 -3.98 -6.42
CA GLN A 21 6.16 -3.93 -5.84
C GLN A 21 6.50 -5.22 -5.08
N SER A 22 5.52 -5.88 -4.45
CA SER A 22 5.71 -7.18 -3.81
C SER A 22 5.83 -8.30 -4.82
N LEU A 23 5.16 -8.19 -5.98
CA LEU A 23 5.27 -9.13 -7.09
C LEU A 23 6.54 -8.92 -7.90
N ALA A 24 6.93 -7.67 -8.17
CA ALA A 24 8.25 -7.39 -8.76
C ALA A 24 9.38 -7.88 -7.85
N GLN A 25 9.23 -7.71 -6.52
CA GLN A 25 10.15 -8.28 -5.54
C GLN A 25 10.05 -9.80 -5.49
N ALA A 26 8.86 -10.41 -5.61
CA ALA A 26 8.67 -11.86 -5.65
C ALA A 26 9.26 -12.48 -6.92
N LEU A 27 9.20 -11.79 -8.07
CA LEU A 27 9.80 -12.21 -9.34
C LEU A 27 11.33 -12.02 -9.34
N LEU A 28 11.85 -10.96 -8.71
CA LEU A 28 13.28 -10.80 -8.46
C LEU A 28 13.78 -11.93 -7.54
N ASN A 29 13.05 -12.17 -6.45
CA ASN A 29 13.31 -13.27 -5.52
C ASN A 29 13.17 -14.64 -6.21
N GLN A 30 12.30 -14.80 -7.22
CA GLN A 30 12.16 -16.03 -8.00
C GLN A 30 13.37 -16.28 -8.91
N ALA A 31 13.92 -15.23 -9.52
CA ALA A 31 15.13 -15.35 -10.33
C ALA A 31 16.36 -15.69 -9.47
N ASP A 32 16.50 -15.02 -8.33
CA ASP A 32 17.55 -15.30 -7.35
C ASP A 32 17.39 -16.72 -6.76
N ALA A 33 16.16 -17.13 -6.40
CA ALA A 33 15.88 -18.48 -5.91
C ALA A 33 16.15 -19.58 -6.96
N LYS A 34 15.89 -19.33 -8.25
CA LYS A 34 16.24 -20.26 -9.33
C LYS A 34 17.76 -20.39 -9.50
N ALA A 35 18.51 -19.29 -9.37
CA ALA A 35 19.97 -19.33 -9.42
C ALA A 35 20.54 -20.09 -8.21
N ASP A 36 19.98 -19.87 -7.02
CA ASP A 36 20.35 -20.58 -5.79
C ASP A 36 20.04 -22.07 -5.87
N LEU A 37 18.91 -22.47 -6.48
CA LEU A 37 18.56 -23.89 -6.71
C LEU A 37 19.56 -24.60 -7.63
N VAL A 38 20.01 -23.93 -8.69
CA VAL A 38 21.04 -24.47 -9.59
C VAL A 38 22.39 -24.57 -8.88
N ALA A 39 22.76 -23.58 -8.08
CA ALA A 39 23.98 -23.59 -7.28
C ALA A 39 23.96 -24.71 -6.22
N ALA A 40 22.85 -24.87 -5.51
CA ALA A 40 22.64 -25.93 -4.53
C ALA A 40 22.71 -27.33 -5.16
N ARG A 41 22.10 -27.52 -6.34
CA ARG A 41 22.14 -28.80 -7.06
C ARG A 41 23.55 -29.15 -7.54
N ASN A 42 24.28 -28.17 -8.09
CA ASN A 42 25.67 -28.38 -8.49
C ASN A 42 26.58 -28.67 -7.29
N ALA A 43 26.33 -28.03 -6.14
CA ALA A 43 27.06 -28.30 -4.90
C ALA A 43 26.79 -29.74 -4.40
N LEU A 44 25.53 -30.19 -4.42
CA LEU A 44 25.15 -31.56 -4.06
C LEU A 44 25.78 -32.60 -5.00
N ASP A 45 25.72 -32.39 -6.31
CA ASP A 45 26.32 -33.30 -7.30
C ASP A 45 27.86 -33.41 -7.13
N THR A 46 28.52 -32.27 -6.88
CA THR A 46 29.97 -32.22 -6.60
C THR A 46 30.33 -32.95 -5.31
N TYR A 47 29.46 -32.83 -4.31
CA TYR A 47 29.59 -33.48 -3.01
C TYR A 47 29.39 -34.99 -3.09
N GLU A 48 28.36 -35.46 -3.81
CA GLU A 48 28.09 -36.88 -4.05
C GLU A 48 29.25 -37.56 -4.80
N ALA A 49 29.77 -36.90 -5.84
CA ALA A 49 30.90 -37.40 -6.62
C ALA A 49 32.17 -37.56 -5.78
N ALA A 50 32.38 -36.73 -4.75
CA ALA A 50 33.61 -36.73 -3.95
C ALA A 50 33.62 -37.73 -2.78
N ASN A 51 32.44 -38.07 -2.22
CA ASN A 51 32.37 -38.67 -0.88
C ASN A 51 31.69 -40.04 -0.80
N ILE A 52 30.88 -40.45 -1.78
CA ILE A 52 30.21 -41.79 -1.76
C ILE A 52 31.24 -42.93 -1.78
N ILE A 53 32.26 -42.82 -2.63
CA ILE A 53 33.32 -43.84 -2.77
C ILE A 53 34.18 -43.92 -1.49
N LYS A 54 34.47 -42.77 -0.87
CA LYS A 54 35.31 -42.71 0.34
C LYS A 54 34.59 -43.27 1.56
N LEU A 55 33.29 -42.99 1.71
CA LEU A 55 32.49 -43.52 2.82
C LEU A 55 32.31 -45.04 2.70
N SER A 56 32.09 -45.58 1.49
CA SER A 56 32.01 -47.03 1.30
C SER A 56 33.32 -47.73 1.63
N GLN A 57 34.45 -47.15 1.22
CA GLN A 57 35.78 -47.70 1.51
C GLN A 57 36.09 -47.65 3.01
N ALA A 58 35.84 -46.52 3.68
CA ALA A 58 36.08 -46.38 5.12
C ALA A 58 35.24 -47.36 5.97
N ARG A 59 33.98 -47.62 5.58
CA ARG A 59 33.12 -48.62 6.23
C ARG A 59 33.62 -50.05 6.03
N GLU A 60 34.12 -50.35 4.84
CA GLU A 60 34.71 -51.64 4.54
C GLU A 60 35.99 -51.87 5.35
N ASP A 61 36.88 -50.87 5.40
CA ASP A 61 38.13 -50.91 6.18
C ASP A 61 37.86 -51.05 7.68
N GLN A 62 36.86 -50.33 8.22
CA GLN A 62 36.43 -50.48 9.62
C GLN A 62 35.89 -51.88 9.91
N ALA A 63 35.03 -52.42 9.04
CA ALA A 63 34.45 -53.75 9.22
C ALA A 63 35.52 -54.85 9.17
N GLN A 64 36.51 -54.71 8.27
CA GLN A 64 37.66 -55.62 8.22
C GLN A 64 38.51 -55.53 9.49
N ALA A 65 38.84 -54.31 9.95
CA ALA A 65 39.61 -54.10 11.17
C ALA A 65 38.90 -54.66 12.42
N GLN A 66 37.58 -54.46 12.54
CA GLN A 66 36.76 -54.98 13.63
C GLN A 66 36.75 -56.52 13.65
N THR A 67 36.59 -57.14 12.47
CA THR A 67 36.57 -58.62 12.35
C THR A 67 37.90 -59.21 12.84
N VAL A 68 39.03 -58.64 12.42
CA VAL A 68 40.36 -59.08 12.83
C VAL A 68 40.57 -58.87 14.33
N TYR A 69 40.11 -57.74 14.88
CA TYR A 69 40.18 -57.47 16.32
C TYR A 69 39.40 -58.51 17.14
N ASP A 70 38.17 -58.83 16.73
CA ASP A 70 37.30 -59.77 17.44
C ASP A 70 37.85 -61.20 17.40
N GLU A 71 38.39 -61.65 16.26
CA GLU A 71 39.04 -62.96 16.13
C GLU A 71 40.24 -63.11 17.08
N ILE A 72 41.09 -62.07 17.17
CA ILE A 72 42.27 -62.07 18.04
C ILE A 72 41.87 -61.95 19.53
N ALA A 73 40.81 -61.22 19.84
CA ALA A 73 40.25 -61.15 21.20
C ALA A 73 39.75 -62.51 21.69
N LEU A 74 39.00 -63.24 20.84
CA LEU A 74 38.56 -64.61 21.14
C LEU A 74 39.75 -65.55 21.33
N ARG A 75 40.82 -65.39 20.53
CA ARG A 75 42.04 -66.19 20.69
C ARG A 75 42.74 -65.92 22.03
N LEU A 76 42.76 -64.66 22.48
CA LEU A 76 43.31 -64.30 23.79
C LEU A 76 42.48 -64.92 24.93
N GLU A 77 41.15 -64.94 24.82
CA GLU A 77 40.25 -65.55 25.80
C GLU A 77 40.46 -67.07 25.92
N ASP A 78 40.66 -67.75 24.79
CA ASP A 78 40.99 -69.17 24.73
C ASP A 78 42.36 -69.48 25.38
N LEU A 79 43.37 -68.63 25.13
CA LEU A 79 44.70 -68.75 25.75
C LEU A 79 44.66 -68.52 27.26
N LEU A 80 43.89 -67.53 27.74
CA LEU A 80 43.72 -67.26 29.17
C LEU A 80 42.97 -68.40 29.87
N SER A 81 41.95 -68.97 29.24
CA SER A 81 41.21 -70.13 29.73
C SER A 81 42.09 -71.38 29.79
N SER A 82 42.96 -71.58 28.80
CA SER A 82 43.96 -72.64 28.76
C SER A 82 45.03 -72.48 29.85
N GLN A 83 45.46 -71.26 30.15
CA GLN A 83 46.37 -70.99 31.27
C GLN A 83 45.70 -71.27 32.63
N ALA A 84 44.43 -70.88 32.80
CA ALA A 84 43.66 -71.12 34.02
C ALA A 84 43.42 -72.62 34.30
N SER A 85 43.39 -73.44 33.25
CA SER A 85 43.27 -74.90 33.33
C SER A 85 44.62 -75.63 33.53
N GLY A 86 45.73 -74.90 33.67
CA GLY A 86 47.03 -75.44 34.11
C GLY A 86 48.05 -75.71 33.01
N VAL A 87 47.86 -75.20 31.79
CA VAL A 87 48.84 -75.34 30.70
C VAL A 87 50.02 -74.38 30.91
N GLU A 88 51.21 -74.92 31.12
CA GLU A 88 52.44 -74.15 31.35
C GLU A 88 53.06 -73.62 30.03
N GLY A 89 53.76 -72.48 30.09
CA GLY A 89 54.49 -71.90 28.95
C GLY A 89 53.71 -70.92 28.06
N LEU A 90 52.43 -70.65 28.37
CA LEU A 90 51.57 -69.75 27.57
C LEU A 90 51.81 -68.26 27.81
N PHE A 91 52.54 -67.88 28.86
CA PHE A 91 52.72 -66.48 29.27
C PHE A 91 53.26 -65.59 28.15
N GLY A 92 54.27 -66.04 27.40
CA GLY A 92 54.84 -65.27 26.29
C GLY A 92 53.87 -65.08 25.11
N GLN A 93 53.04 -66.09 24.81
CA GLN A 93 52.04 -66.01 23.74
C GLN A 93 50.88 -65.08 24.12
N ILE A 94 50.46 -65.13 25.39
CA ILE A 94 49.44 -64.23 25.93
C ILE A 94 49.93 -62.78 25.86
N LEU A 95 51.16 -62.51 26.28
CA LEU A 95 51.74 -61.17 26.28
C LEU A 95 51.88 -60.63 24.84
N GLN A 96 52.34 -61.46 23.91
CA GLN A 96 52.43 -61.10 22.48
C GLN A 96 51.06 -60.84 21.85
N THR A 97 50.04 -61.63 22.21
CA THR A 97 48.67 -61.47 21.69
C THR A 97 48.03 -60.22 22.29
N GLN A 98 48.30 -59.90 23.56
CA GLN A 98 47.86 -58.65 24.19
C GLN A 98 48.48 -57.42 23.53
N GLU A 99 49.79 -57.43 23.25
CA GLU A 99 50.46 -56.33 22.54
C GLU A 99 49.88 -56.16 21.12
N PHE A 100 49.66 -57.25 20.41
CA PHE A 100 49.06 -57.21 19.07
C PHE A 100 47.63 -56.67 19.09
N LEU A 101 46.83 -57.08 20.07
CA LEU A 101 45.46 -56.60 20.25
C LEU A 101 45.42 -55.11 20.59
N ALA A 102 46.38 -54.61 21.38
CA ALA A 102 46.54 -53.17 21.61
C ALA A 102 46.82 -52.41 20.31
N THR A 103 47.71 -52.91 19.45
CA THR A 103 47.98 -52.28 18.15
C THR A 103 46.77 -52.32 17.21
N LEU A 104 46.00 -53.41 17.21
CA LEU A 104 44.76 -53.52 16.43
C LEU A 104 43.68 -52.56 16.93
N LYS A 105 43.61 -52.34 18.25
CA LYS A 105 42.72 -51.35 18.83
C LYS A 105 43.04 -49.94 18.33
N ASP A 106 44.31 -49.56 18.31
CA ASP A 106 44.74 -48.25 17.81
C ASP A 106 44.39 -48.08 16.32
N THR A 107 44.51 -49.14 15.50
CA THR A 107 44.07 -49.10 14.10
C THR A 107 42.55 -48.98 13.94
N LEU A 108 41.78 -49.67 14.79
CA LEU A 108 40.31 -49.60 14.79
C LEU A 108 39.83 -48.22 15.24
N ASP A 109 40.44 -47.66 16.29
CA ASP A 109 40.15 -46.32 16.79
C ASP A 109 40.50 -45.25 15.73
N SER A 110 41.58 -45.46 14.96
CA SER A 110 41.94 -44.60 13.82
C SER A 110 40.93 -44.70 12.67
N ALA A 111 40.50 -45.91 12.29
CA ALA A 111 39.48 -46.12 11.26
C ALA A 111 38.12 -45.52 11.67
N ASN A 112 37.72 -45.69 12.93
CA ASN A 112 36.52 -45.06 13.48
C ASN A 112 36.63 -43.52 13.47
N ALA A 113 37.80 -42.97 13.79
CA ALA A 113 38.04 -41.52 13.76
C ALA A 113 37.93 -40.92 12.35
N GLU A 114 38.30 -41.66 11.30
CA GLU A 114 38.12 -41.25 9.90
C GLU A 114 36.65 -41.36 9.44
N LEU A 115 35.85 -42.22 10.07
CA LEU A 115 34.45 -42.47 9.74
C LEU A 115 33.51 -41.40 10.31
N VAL A 116 33.78 -40.91 11.53
CA VAL A 116 33.00 -39.84 12.20
C VAL A 116 32.79 -38.58 11.33
N PRO A 117 33.82 -37.96 10.73
CA PRO A 117 33.62 -36.79 9.88
C PRO A 117 32.83 -37.12 8.62
N LEU A 118 32.99 -38.33 8.06
CA LEU A 118 32.23 -38.78 6.87
C LEU A 118 30.75 -39.02 7.18
N GLU A 119 30.40 -39.44 8.40
CA GLU A 119 29.00 -39.58 8.84
C GLU A 119 28.33 -38.25 9.18
N GLN A 120 29.06 -37.32 9.81
CA GLN A 120 28.60 -35.94 9.96
C GLN A 120 28.32 -35.29 8.60
N LEU A 121 29.12 -35.64 7.61
CA LEU A 121 28.94 -35.25 6.22
C LEU A 121 27.63 -35.84 5.63
N VAL A 122 27.24 -37.08 5.93
CA VAL A 122 25.92 -37.61 5.52
C VAL A 122 24.78 -36.80 6.12
N THR A 123 24.85 -36.43 7.40
CA THR A 123 23.81 -35.60 8.03
C THR A 123 23.72 -34.19 7.42
N LYS A 124 24.85 -33.64 6.93
CA LYS A 124 24.84 -32.39 6.15
C LYS A 124 24.17 -32.57 4.79
N LYS A 125 24.40 -33.70 4.12
CA LYS A 125 23.72 -34.04 2.86
C LYS A 125 22.20 -34.09 3.05
N GLU A 126 21.72 -34.81 4.06
CA GLU A 126 20.28 -34.92 4.36
C GLU A 126 19.66 -33.54 4.64
N LYS A 127 20.41 -32.66 5.31
CA LYS A 127 20.01 -31.27 5.51
C LYS A 127 19.98 -30.49 4.19
N GLU A 128 21.00 -30.58 3.35
CA GLU A 128 21.03 -29.90 2.05
C GLU A 128 19.94 -30.40 1.09
N GLU A 129 19.61 -31.70 1.12
CA GLU A 129 18.47 -32.27 0.37
C GLU A 129 17.12 -31.75 0.90
N SER A 130 16.99 -31.62 2.23
CA SER A 130 15.82 -31.00 2.86
C SER A 130 15.68 -29.53 2.48
N ASP A 131 16.78 -28.77 2.55
CA ASP A 131 16.82 -27.35 2.19
C ASP A 131 16.50 -27.18 0.68
N LEU A 132 16.96 -28.09 -0.18
CA LEU A 132 16.60 -28.13 -1.61
C LEU A 132 15.11 -28.43 -1.83
N ALA A 133 14.54 -29.36 -1.06
CA ALA A 133 13.12 -29.68 -1.13
C ALA A 133 12.24 -28.51 -0.65
N GLU A 134 12.65 -27.82 0.41
CA GLU A 134 11.99 -26.62 0.92
C GLU A 134 12.07 -25.45 -0.06
N ALA A 135 13.24 -25.23 -0.68
CA ALA A 135 13.41 -24.24 -1.74
C ALA A 135 12.55 -24.57 -2.98
N THR A 136 12.42 -25.85 -3.35
CA THR A 136 11.55 -26.29 -4.45
C THR A 136 10.08 -26.09 -4.12
N SER A 137 9.65 -26.45 -2.91
CA SER A 137 8.28 -26.20 -2.44
C SER A 137 7.95 -24.71 -2.39
N SER A 138 8.89 -23.87 -1.94
CA SER A 138 8.73 -22.41 -1.92
C SER A 138 8.62 -21.84 -3.33
N LEU A 139 9.33 -22.41 -4.30
CA LEU A 139 9.20 -22.07 -5.73
C LEU A 139 7.84 -22.48 -6.30
N ASP A 140 7.36 -23.68 -5.95
CA ASP A 140 6.06 -24.21 -6.37
C ASP A 140 4.90 -23.41 -5.76
N ASP A 141 5.02 -22.98 -4.49
CA ASP A 141 4.06 -22.11 -3.80
C ASP A 141 4.01 -20.71 -4.44
N LEU A 142 5.14 -20.17 -4.91
CA LEU A 142 5.18 -18.96 -5.73
C LEU A 142 4.58 -19.17 -7.13
N GLY A 143 4.67 -20.38 -7.68
CA GLY A 143 4.07 -20.79 -8.97
C GLY A 143 2.58 -21.17 -8.89
N ALA A 144 2.02 -21.36 -7.68
CA ALA A 144 0.62 -21.70 -7.46
C ALA A 144 -0.36 -20.55 -7.78
N GLY A 145 0.15 -19.33 -8.03
CA GLY A 145 -0.53 -18.36 -8.89
C GLY A 145 -0.27 -18.73 -10.35
N ALA A 146 -1.08 -19.61 -10.93
CA ALA A 146 -0.85 -20.22 -12.24
C ALA A 146 -0.40 -19.20 -13.31
N THR A 147 0.86 -19.28 -13.75
CA THR A 147 1.34 -18.53 -14.92
C THR A 147 0.58 -19.03 -16.14
N THR A 148 -0.32 -18.20 -16.66
CA THR A 148 -1.01 -18.50 -17.91
C THR A 148 -0.06 -18.28 -19.09
N PRO A 149 -0.28 -18.93 -20.25
CA PRO A 149 0.47 -18.62 -21.47
C PRO A 149 0.47 -17.13 -21.85
N ALA A 150 -0.56 -16.38 -21.41
CA ALA A 150 -0.66 -14.94 -21.59
C ALA A 150 0.34 -14.17 -20.72
N ILE A 151 0.51 -14.56 -19.45
CA ILE A 151 1.50 -13.96 -18.52
C ILE A 151 2.91 -14.27 -19.01
N GLU A 152 3.20 -15.50 -19.42
CA GLU A 152 4.52 -15.87 -19.96
C GLU A 152 4.86 -15.08 -21.23
N ALA A 153 3.90 -14.94 -22.14
CA ALA A 153 4.08 -14.12 -23.35
C ALA A 153 4.31 -12.65 -23.02
N GLN A 154 3.63 -12.12 -22.00
CA GLN A 154 3.79 -10.73 -21.57
C GLN A 154 5.16 -10.49 -20.92
N LEU A 155 5.64 -11.41 -20.08
CA LEU A 155 6.98 -11.36 -19.49
C LEU A 155 8.08 -11.44 -20.56
N ALA A 156 7.90 -12.26 -21.59
CA ALA A 156 8.83 -12.31 -22.72
C ALA A 156 8.93 -10.96 -23.43
N LYS A 157 7.80 -10.30 -23.73
CA LYS A 157 7.78 -8.95 -24.31
C LYS A 157 8.51 -7.93 -23.43
N ILE A 158 8.36 -8.01 -22.10
CA ILE A 158 9.04 -7.10 -21.17
C ILE A 158 10.56 -7.26 -21.26
N GLU A 159 11.05 -8.49 -21.33
CA GLU A 159 12.49 -8.76 -21.44
C GLU A 159 13.04 -8.31 -22.81
N ASP A 160 12.29 -8.52 -23.88
CA ASP A 160 12.62 -8.01 -25.22
C ASP A 160 12.68 -6.47 -25.22
N ALA A 161 11.68 -5.80 -24.63
CA ALA A 161 11.63 -4.34 -24.53
C ALA A 161 12.77 -3.77 -23.66
N ARG A 162 13.12 -4.46 -22.56
CA ARG A 162 14.28 -4.10 -21.72
C ARG A 162 15.58 -4.19 -22.52
N THR A 163 15.74 -5.27 -23.28
CA THR A 163 16.93 -5.48 -24.13
C THR A 163 17.03 -4.40 -25.20
N ASN A 164 15.90 -4.08 -25.85
CA ASN A 164 15.80 -3.00 -26.82
C ASN A 164 16.17 -1.63 -26.21
N LEU A 165 15.63 -1.29 -25.04
CA LEU A 165 15.97 -0.06 -24.32
C LEU A 165 17.47 0.03 -24.04
N GLY A 166 18.08 -1.05 -23.56
CA GLY A 166 19.53 -1.11 -23.34
C GLY A 166 20.32 -0.88 -24.63
N ALA A 167 19.87 -1.42 -25.77
CA ALA A 167 20.51 -1.21 -27.07
C ALA A 167 20.39 0.24 -27.56
N VAL A 168 19.21 0.86 -27.43
CA VAL A 168 18.96 2.26 -27.81
C VAL A 168 19.81 3.21 -26.98
N LEU A 169 19.83 3.04 -25.66
CA LEU A 169 20.66 3.84 -24.76
C LEU A 169 22.16 3.76 -25.09
N ASN A 170 22.66 2.55 -25.40
CA ASN A 170 24.06 2.36 -25.79
C ASN A 170 24.41 2.99 -27.15
N SER A 171 23.42 3.20 -28.02
CA SER A 171 23.61 3.85 -29.32
C SER A 171 23.62 5.39 -29.24
N GLY A 172 23.23 5.96 -28.09
CA GLY A 172 23.09 7.42 -27.91
C GLY A 172 21.91 8.03 -28.67
N LEU A 173 20.98 7.20 -29.17
CA LEU A 173 19.73 7.64 -29.79
C LEU A 173 18.68 7.98 -28.72
N ASP A 174 17.64 8.73 -29.12
CA ASP A 174 16.49 9.00 -28.26
C ASP A 174 15.81 7.68 -27.83
N ALA A 175 15.70 7.48 -26.51
CA ALA A 175 15.14 6.30 -25.88
C ALA A 175 13.67 6.44 -25.49
N THR A 176 13.03 7.61 -25.71
CA THR A 176 11.64 7.89 -25.28
C THR A 176 10.64 6.79 -25.65
N VAL A 177 10.67 6.30 -26.89
CA VAL A 177 9.76 5.24 -27.37
C VAL A 177 10.04 3.90 -26.68
N ALA A 178 11.32 3.55 -26.49
CA ALA A 178 11.71 2.30 -25.86
C ALA A 178 11.41 2.30 -24.35
N GLU A 179 11.55 3.45 -23.69
CA GLU A 179 11.13 3.66 -22.30
C GLU A 179 9.61 3.53 -22.15
N ALA A 180 8.86 4.16 -23.06
CA ALA A 180 7.41 4.08 -23.08
C ALA A 180 6.91 2.65 -23.29
N GLU A 181 7.53 1.90 -24.21
CA GLU A 181 7.19 0.49 -24.49
C GLU A 181 7.41 -0.40 -23.27
N LEU A 182 8.56 -0.29 -22.61
CA LEU A 182 8.86 -1.04 -21.39
C LEU A 182 7.87 -0.70 -20.26
N ALA A 183 7.55 0.59 -20.10
CA ALA A 183 6.61 1.03 -19.08
C ALA A 183 5.18 0.54 -19.37
N ALA A 184 4.74 0.59 -20.63
CA ALA A 184 3.45 0.09 -21.08
C ALA A 184 3.28 -1.39 -20.73
N LEU A 185 4.26 -2.21 -21.11
CA LEU A 185 4.22 -3.66 -20.91
C LEU A 185 4.23 -4.04 -19.42
N LYS A 186 4.95 -3.28 -18.59
CA LYS A 186 4.94 -3.46 -17.12
C LYS A 186 3.59 -3.10 -16.50
N LEU A 187 2.95 -2.02 -16.96
CA LEU A 187 1.62 -1.63 -16.52
C LEU A 187 0.55 -2.62 -17.00
N GLY A 188 0.70 -3.13 -18.22
CA GLY A 188 -0.19 -4.16 -18.77
C GLY A 188 -0.06 -5.51 -18.09
N LEU A 189 1.12 -5.85 -17.55
CA LEU A 189 1.35 -7.11 -16.83
C LEU A 189 0.38 -7.30 -15.68
N SER A 190 0.19 -6.29 -14.81
CA SER A 190 -0.75 -6.41 -13.69
C SER A 190 -2.20 -6.62 -14.14
N ALA A 191 -2.56 -6.09 -15.31
CA ALA A 191 -3.88 -6.29 -15.89
C ALA A 191 -4.05 -7.71 -16.45
N VAL A 192 -3.04 -8.23 -17.16
CA VAL A 192 -3.02 -9.61 -17.65
C VAL A 192 -3.04 -10.62 -16.50
N GLU A 193 -2.31 -10.34 -15.41
CA GLU A 193 -2.33 -11.14 -14.18
C GLU A 193 -3.70 -11.15 -13.50
N SER A 194 -4.44 -10.05 -13.61
CA SER A 194 -5.81 -9.92 -13.12
C SER A 194 -6.86 -10.58 -14.05
N GLY A 195 -6.42 -11.29 -15.10
CA GLY A 195 -7.30 -11.96 -16.05
C GLY A 195 -7.88 -11.04 -17.14
N ALA A 196 -7.37 -9.82 -17.29
CA ALA A 196 -7.82 -8.93 -18.36
C ALA A 196 -7.48 -9.49 -19.74
N ASN A 197 -8.31 -9.18 -20.74
CA ASN A 197 -8.14 -9.68 -22.10
C ASN A 197 -6.81 -9.16 -22.71
N PRO A 198 -5.84 -10.04 -23.04
CA PRO A 198 -4.52 -9.62 -23.52
C PRO A 198 -4.57 -8.77 -24.81
N ALA A 199 -5.58 -8.98 -25.67
CA ALA A 199 -5.74 -8.20 -26.88
C ALA A 199 -6.18 -6.75 -26.58
N GLN A 200 -7.01 -6.55 -25.56
CA GLN A 200 -7.41 -5.21 -25.11
C GLN A 200 -6.25 -4.50 -24.40
N ILE A 201 -5.50 -5.23 -23.56
CA ILE A 201 -4.31 -4.69 -22.91
C ILE A 201 -3.27 -4.26 -23.95
N SER A 202 -3.01 -5.07 -24.97
CA SER A 202 -2.09 -4.70 -26.05
C SER A 202 -2.51 -3.43 -26.80
N LEU A 203 -3.82 -3.16 -26.91
CA LEU A 203 -4.33 -1.91 -27.48
C LEU A 203 -4.05 -0.72 -26.56
N PHE A 204 -4.33 -0.85 -25.26
CA PHE A 204 -4.04 0.20 -24.28
C PHE A 204 -2.55 0.49 -24.15
N GLU A 205 -1.70 -0.54 -24.23
CA GLU A 205 -0.25 -0.42 -24.29
C GLU A 205 0.19 0.40 -25.51
N SER A 206 -0.32 0.06 -26.71
CA SER A 206 -0.03 0.81 -27.93
C SER A 206 -0.48 2.26 -27.84
N ASP A 207 -1.69 2.52 -27.33
CA ASP A 207 -2.22 3.87 -27.13
C ASP A 207 -1.32 4.69 -26.18
N PHE A 208 -0.86 4.07 -25.09
CA PHE A 208 0.04 4.68 -24.13
C PHE A 208 1.41 5.01 -24.74
N VAL A 209 2.01 4.07 -25.47
CA VAL A 209 3.29 4.29 -26.17
C VAL A 209 3.19 5.43 -27.17
N GLN A 210 2.11 5.48 -27.96
CA GLN A 210 1.91 6.57 -28.92
C GLN A 210 1.73 7.93 -28.25
N ALA A 211 0.96 7.97 -27.15
CA ALA A 211 0.73 9.21 -26.41
C ALA A 211 2.00 9.74 -25.74
N TRP A 212 2.82 8.86 -25.15
CA TRP A 212 4.10 9.23 -24.57
C TRP A 212 5.10 9.65 -25.65
N ALA A 213 5.23 8.90 -26.74
CA ALA A 213 6.11 9.28 -27.85
C ALA A 213 5.74 10.65 -28.44
N LYS A 214 4.45 10.97 -28.50
CA LYS A 214 3.98 12.30 -28.90
C LYS A 214 4.37 13.35 -27.87
N LEU A 215 4.19 13.10 -26.58
CA LEU A 215 4.62 14.01 -25.51
C LEU A 215 6.11 14.33 -25.61
N GLY A 216 6.97 13.31 -25.74
CA GLY A 216 8.42 13.50 -25.88
C GLY A 216 8.78 14.36 -27.09
N LYS A 217 8.13 14.16 -28.25
CA LYS A 217 8.34 15.00 -29.44
C LYS A 217 7.93 16.46 -29.26
N GLU A 218 6.82 16.72 -28.57
CA GLU A 218 6.39 18.11 -28.32
C GLU A 218 7.28 18.78 -27.26
N GLU A 219 7.81 18.01 -26.29
CA GLU A 219 8.80 18.49 -25.31
C GLU A 219 10.15 18.80 -25.99
N GLU A 220 10.62 17.93 -26.89
CA GLU A 220 11.81 18.16 -27.71
C GLU A 220 11.64 19.39 -28.60
N SER A 221 10.51 19.50 -29.31
CA SER A 221 10.22 20.68 -30.15
C SER A 221 10.16 21.98 -29.34
N LEU A 222 9.69 21.94 -28.10
CA LEU A 222 9.71 23.09 -27.20
C LEU A 222 11.13 23.39 -26.71
N ALA A 223 11.91 22.36 -26.39
CA ALA A 223 13.31 22.50 -25.97
C ALA A 223 14.16 23.11 -27.09
N ASP A 224 14.00 22.65 -28.33
CA ASP A 224 14.68 23.19 -29.51
C ASP A 224 14.31 24.67 -29.74
N MET A 225 13.02 25.01 -29.59
CA MET A 225 12.55 26.39 -29.72
C MET A 225 13.14 27.31 -28.62
N ILE A 226 13.26 26.82 -27.38
CA ILE A 226 13.85 27.56 -26.26
C ILE A 226 15.38 27.67 -26.40
N ALA A 227 16.04 26.61 -26.87
CA ALA A 227 17.48 26.59 -27.12
C ALA A 227 17.87 27.60 -28.21
N GLY A 228 16.95 27.88 -29.12
CA GLY A 228 17.15 28.84 -30.19
C GLY A 228 18.04 28.30 -31.31
N PRO A 229 18.40 29.14 -32.28
CA PRO A 229 19.22 28.75 -33.42
C PRO A 229 20.60 28.25 -32.96
N ASP A 230 21.16 27.26 -33.66
CA ASP A 230 22.48 26.75 -33.35
C ASP A 230 23.57 27.82 -33.60
N ALA A 231 24.65 27.74 -32.82
CA ALA A 231 25.72 28.73 -32.84
C ALA A 231 26.39 28.87 -34.22
N VAL A 232 26.38 27.81 -35.05
CA VAL A 232 26.94 27.86 -36.40
C VAL A 232 26.03 28.67 -37.32
N THR A 233 24.72 28.49 -37.22
CA THR A 233 23.73 29.29 -37.97
C THR A 233 23.74 30.75 -37.54
N VAL A 234 23.87 31.04 -36.23
CA VAL A 234 24.03 32.42 -35.74
C VAL A 234 25.33 33.04 -36.26
N GLU A 235 26.45 32.31 -36.23
CA GLU A 235 27.74 32.79 -36.77
C GLU A 235 27.68 32.96 -38.30
N LEU A 236 26.95 32.12 -39.04
CA LEU A 236 26.78 32.30 -40.47
C LEU A 236 26.06 33.62 -40.80
N ARG A 237 24.99 33.93 -40.06
CA ARG A 237 24.24 35.19 -40.22
C ARG A 237 25.05 36.40 -39.76
N SER A 238 25.83 36.29 -38.69
CA SER A 238 26.75 37.36 -38.28
C SER A 238 27.81 37.64 -39.35
N ARG A 239 28.28 36.61 -40.07
CA ARG A 239 29.20 36.77 -41.21
C ARG A 239 28.56 37.45 -42.41
N GLU A 240 27.28 37.20 -42.67
CA GLU A 240 26.54 37.90 -43.73
C GLU A 240 26.46 39.41 -43.44
N ILE A 241 26.23 39.78 -42.18
CA ILE A 241 26.28 41.17 -41.70
C ILE A 241 27.68 41.77 -41.90
N ASP A 242 28.75 41.06 -41.50
CA ASP A 242 30.12 41.53 -41.71
C ASP A 242 30.42 41.80 -43.20
N VAL A 243 29.96 40.92 -44.09
CA VAL A 243 30.13 41.06 -45.54
C VAL A 243 29.33 42.25 -46.09
N ALA A 244 28.09 42.43 -45.64
CA ALA A 244 27.24 43.56 -46.03
C ALA A 244 27.84 44.90 -45.54
N ALA A 245 28.31 44.96 -44.29
CA ALA A 245 28.97 46.13 -43.71
C ALA A 245 30.28 46.47 -44.42
N ALA A 246 31.07 45.46 -44.81
CA ALA A 246 32.26 45.66 -45.61
C ALA A 246 31.94 46.20 -47.01
N SER A 247 30.85 45.73 -47.62
CA SER A 247 30.38 46.20 -48.94
C SER A 247 29.92 47.66 -48.89
N LEU A 248 29.17 48.04 -47.84
CA LEU A 248 28.77 49.43 -47.59
C LEU A 248 30.00 50.34 -47.43
N LYS A 249 30.95 49.94 -46.58
CA LYS A 249 32.19 50.69 -46.36
C LYS A 249 33.00 50.87 -47.64
N GLN A 250 33.03 49.87 -48.51
CA GLN A 250 33.71 49.98 -49.81
C GLN A 250 33.01 50.98 -50.73
N ALA A 251 31.68 50.96 -50.78
CA ALA A 251 30.89 51.92 -51.56
C ALA A 251 31.09 53.37 -51.07
N ASP A 252 31.17 53.57 -49.75
CA ASP A 252 31.48 54.87 -49.14
C ASP A 252 32.87 55.37 -49.53
N LEU A 253 33.89 54.50 -49.44
CA LEU A 253 35.28 54.83 -49.82
C LEU A 253 35.41 55.14 -51.31
N ASP A 254 34.70 54.41 -52.17
CA ASP A 254 34.71 54.64 -53.62
C ASP A 254 34.08 56.00 -53.95
N LEU A 255 32.99 56.38 -53.27
CA LEU A 255 32.39 57.70 -53.38
C LEU A 255 33.33 58.81 -52.86
N GLU A 256 33.94 58.61 -51.70
CA GLU A 256 34.90 59.55 -51.11
C GLU A 256 36.11 59.78 -52.03
N TYR A 257 36.65 58.70 -52.60
CA TYR A 257 37.76 58.77 -53.57
C TYR A 257 37.38 59.57 -54.81
N LEU A 258 36.21 59.32 -55.41
CA LEU A 258 35.72 60.10 -56.56
C LEU A 258 35.59 61.59 -56.24
N LEU A 259 35.08 61.92 -55.06
CA LEU A 259 34.98 63.32 -54.62
C LEU A 259 36.36 63.95 -54.42
N SER A 260 37.31 63.21 -53.85
CA SER A 260 38.69 63.68 -53.58
C SER A 260 39.51 63.97 -54.85
N LEU A 261 39.29 63.22 -55.94
CA LEU A 261 39.97 63.42 -57.23
C LEU A 261 39.66 64.78 -57.89
N SER A 262 38.62 65.47 -57.41
CA SER A 262 38.10 66.72 -57.99
C SER A 262 38.45 67.98 -57.19
N VAL A 263 39.20 67.84 -56.10
CA VAL A 263 39.41 68.90 -55.11
C VAL A 263 40.90 69.12 -54.84
N GLU A 264 41.42 70.30 -55.16
CA GLU A 264 42.79 70.72 -54.79
C GLU A 264 42.87 71.24 -53.34
N ASP A 265 41.73 71.58 -52.70
CA ASP A 265 41.64 72.22 -51.38
C ASP A 265 40.67 71.47 -50.41
N PRO A 266 41.17 70.82 -49.33
CA PRO A 266 40.39 69.95 -48.45
C PRO A 266 39.13 70.58 -47.83
N ALA A 267 39.12 71.91 -47.63
CA ALA A 267 37.98 72.59 -47.02
C ALA A 267 36.73 72.60 -47.92
N LEU A 268 36.90 72.40 -49.24
CA LEU A 268 35.79 72.35 -50.19
C LEU A 268 35.11 70.96 -50.21
N LEU A 269 35.82 69.91 -49.76
CA LEU A 269 35.32 68.53 -49.74
C LEU A 269 34.14 68.37 -48.77
N ASP A 270 34.29 68.85 -47.54
CA ASP A 270 33.25 68.79 -46.50
C ASP A 270 31.96 69.54 -46.92
N SER A 271 32.12 70.70 -47.58
CA SER A 271 30.98 71.48 -48.07
C SER A 271 30.21 70.81 -49.21
N ARG A 272 30.90 70.02 -50.06
CA ARG A 272 30.29 69.26 -51.16
C ARG A 272 29.61 67.99 -50.68
N LEU A 273 30.23 67.28 -49.74
CA LEU A 273 29.62 66.12 -49.05
C LEU A 273 28.28 66.52 -48.41
N ALA A 274 28.23 67.69 -47.75
CA ALA A 274 26.98 68.24 -47.21
C ALA A 274 25.94 68.57 -48.30
N ALA A 275 26.34 69.26 -49.38
CA ALA A 275 25.43 69.62 -50.47
C ALA A 275 24.82 68.41 -51.22
N ILE A 276 25.59 67.32 -51.35
CA ILE A 276 25.12 66.05 -51.93
C ILE A 276 24.13 65.37 -50.98
N SER A 277 24.43 65.34 -49.67
CA SER A 277 23.50 64.79 -48.67
C SER A 277 22.17 65.54 -48.60
N GLU A 278 22.14 66.82 -49.00
CA GLU A 278 20.95 67.67 -49.07
C GLU A 278 20.26 67.68 -50.44
N GLY A 279 20.79 66.97 -51.45
CA GLY A 279 20.18 66.86 -52.79
C GLY A 279 20.30 68.12 -53.68
N ASN A 280 21.16 69.08 -53.32
CA ASN A 280 21.32 70.34 -54.05
C ASN A 280 22.39 70.23 -55.17
N LEU A 281 22.00 69.61 -56.29
CA LEU A 281 22.87 69.34 -57.46
C LEU A 281 23.22 70.58 -58.32
N ALA A 282 22.67 71.76 -58.05
CA ALA A 282 22.70 72.89 -58.98
C ALA A 282 23.93 73.82 -58.87
N GLU A 283 24.80 73.68 -57.86
CA GLU A 283 25.86 74.66 -57.59
C GLU A 283 27.27 74.05 -57.61
N ILE A 284 27.58 73.17 -58.57
CA ILE A 284 28.91 72.56 -58.64
C ILE A 284 29.43 72.42 -60.08
N THR A 285 30.04 73.47 -60.63
CA THR A 285 30.70 73.48 -61.95
C THR A 285 32.09 72.81 -61.98
N ALA A 286 32.39 71.92 -61.02
CA ALA A 286 33.64 71.17 -60.96
C ALA A 286 33.48 69.84 -60.19
N VAL A 287 32.42 69.07 -60.47
CA VAL A 287 32.28 67.66 -60.03
C VAL A 287 32.74 66.77 -61.19
N PRO A 288 33.33 65.59 -60.94
CA PRO A 288 33.36 64.52 -61.92
C PRO A 288 31.94 64.24 -62.43
N ASP A 289 31.82 63.65 -63.61
CA ASP A 289 30.55 63.30 -64.29
C ASP A 289 29.39 63.06 -63.30
N ALA A 290 28.40 63.97 -63.24
CA ALA A 290 27.35 63.95 -62.21
C ALA A 290 26.55 62.64 -62.19
N VAL A 291 26.57 61.92 -63.31
CA VAL A 291 26.02 60.57 -63.46
C VAL A 291 26.77 59.54 -62.62
N GLU A 292 28.10 59.62 -62.53
CA GLU A 292 28.94 58.68 -61.79
C GLU A 292 28.77 58.85 -60.27
N VAL A 293 28.66 60.09 -59.79
CA VAL A 293 28.37 60.38 -58.38
C VAL A 293 26.98 59.87 -57.99
N ALA A 294 25.97 60.10 -58.83
CA ALA A 294 24.61 59.61 -58.61
C ALA A 294 24.56 58.07 -58.59
N LEU A 295 25.36 57.41 -59.43
CA LEU A 295 25.49 55.95 -59.45
C LEU A 295 26.10 55.42 -58.14
N ARG A 296 27.20 56.02 -57.65
CA ARG A 296 27.82 55.61 -56.37
C ARG A 296 26.93 55.88 -55.16
N SER A 297 26.18 56.98 -55.13
CA SER A 297 25.20 57.20 -54.07
C SER A 297 24.07 56.16 -54.09
N GLN A 298 23.67 55.69 -55.28
CA GLN A 298 22.68 54.61 -55.40
C GLN A 298 23.26 53.26 -54.93
N GLU A 299 24.53 52.99 -55.18
CA GLU A 299 25.22 51.79 -54.69
C GLU A 299 25.30 51.76 -53.16
N ILE A 300 25.54 52.91 -52.51
CA ILE A 300 25.49 53.05 -51.04
C ILE A 300 24.08 52.75 -50.53
N GLU A 301 23.04 53.30 -51.14
CA GLU A 301 21.65 53.04 -50.73
C GLU A 301 21.29 51.55 -50.82
N VAL A 302 21.73 50.86 -51.89
CA VAL A 302 21.55 49.41 -52.03
C VAL A 302 22.36 48.62 -50.99
N ALA A 303 23.60 49.04 -50.70
CA ALA A 303 24.45 48.38 -49.70
C ALA A 303 23.93 48.58 -48.28
N MET A 304 23.39 49.76 -47.95
CA MET A 304 22.69 50.04 -46.69
C MET A 304 21.45 49.16 -46.55
N ALA A 305 20.60 49.10 -47.59
CA ALA A 305 19.43 48.22 -47.58
C ALA A 305 19.79 46.74 -47.42
N SER A 306 20.91 46.29 -48.01
CA SER A 306 21.41 44.92 -47.83
C SER A 306 21.91 44.64 -46.41
N LEU A 307 22.54 45.62 -45.76
CA LEU A 307 22.97 45.50 -44.36
C LEU A 307 21.75 45.47 -43.43
N ASP A 308 20.81 46.40 -43.62
CA ASP A 308 19.56 46.45 -42.86
C ASP A 308 18.77 45.14 -42.99
N GLN A 309 18.74 44.54 -44.19
CA GLN A 309 18.11 43.24 -44.40
C GLN A 309 18.84 42.12 -43.65
N ALA A 310 20.17 42.09 -43.66
CA ALA A 310 20.95 41.07 -42.94
C ALA A 310 20.78 41.19 -41.41
N ASP A 311 20.71 42.41 -40.88
CA ASP A 311 20.42 42.68 -39.47
C ASP A 311 19.00 42.25 -39.09
N GLN A 312 18.02 42.51 -39.96
CA GLN A 312 16.63 42.04 -39.77
C GLN A 312 16.53 40.51 -39.80
N ASP A 313 17.18 39.86 -40.77
CA ASP A 313 17.21 38.40 -40.87
C ASP A 313 17.80 37.74 -39.61
N LEU A 314 18.85 38.33 -39.02
CA LEU A 314 19.43 37.84 -37.76
C LEU A 314 18.49 38.12 -36.57
N ALA A 315 17.85 39.29 -36.53
CA ALA A 315 16.91 39.64 -35.47
C ALA A 315 15.68 38.71 -35.46
N ASP A 316 15.13 38.41 -36.64
CA ASP A 316 14.00 37.47 -36.82
C ASP A 316 14.41 36.04 -36.45
N LEU A 317 15.65 35.65 -36.74
CA LEU A 317 16.18 34.34 -36.36
C LEU A 317 16.34 34.19 -34.82
N LEU A 318 16.72 35.26 -34.12
CA LEU A 318 16.94 35.26 -32.67
C LEU A 318 15.67 35.42 -31.84
N ALA A 319 14.59 35.92 -32.44
CA ALA A 319 13.33 36.18 -31.76
C ALA A 319 12.26 35.13 -32.13
N PRO A 320 12.02 34.10 -31.30
CA PRO A 320 10.95 33.14 -31.56
C PRO A 320 9.58 33.84 -31.54
N ASP A 321 8.74 33.55 -32.54
CA ASP A 321 7.39 34.12 -32.62
C ASP A 321 6.55 33.69 -31.41
N ALA A 322 5.93 34.67 -30.75
CA ALA A 322 5.02 34.43 -29.63
C ALA A 322 3.82 33.55 -30.04
N ALA A 323 3.39 33.61 -31.31
CA ALA A 323 2.34 32.75 -31.84
C ALA A 323 2.78 31.27 -31.94
N ASP A 324 4.02 31.02 -32.38
CA ASP A 324 4.58 29.69 -32.47
C ASP A 324 4.81 29.07 -31.09
N LEU A 325 5.32 29.86 -30.13
CA LEU A 325 5.43 29.43 -28.74
C LEU A 325 4.06 29.07 -28.15
N ALA A 326 3.04 29.91 -28.37
CA ALA A 326 1.69 29.64 -27.89
C ALA A 326 1.11 28.35 -28.51
N LEU A 327 1.38 28.10 -29.80
CA LEU A 327 0.98 26.87 -30.49
C LEU A 327 1.69 25.63 -29.90
N LEU A 328 3.00 25.72 -29.64
CA LEU A 328 3.75 24.63 -29.02
C LEU A 328 3.24 24.33 -27.59
N PHE A 329 2.97 25.34 -26.77
CA PHE A 329 2.36 25.13 -25.46
C PHE A 329 0.97 24.48 -25.54
N ALA A 330 0.15 24.88 -26.52
CA ALA A 330 -1.14 24.24 -26.73
C ALA A 330 -0.99 22.77 -27.16
N ARG A 331 -0.02 22.45 -28.03
CA ARG A 331 0.27 21.06 -28.43
C ARG A 331 0.82 20.22 -27.28
N LEU A 332 1.73 20.78 -26.48
CA LEU A 332 2.26 20.13 -25.27
C LEU A 332 1.13 19.81 -24.29
N THR A 333 0.25 20.77 -24.02
CA THR A 333 -0.92 20.56 -23.14
C THR A 333 -1.82 19.45 -23.70
N ALA A 334 -2.08 19.45 -25.01
CA ALA A 334 -2.86 18.39 -25.65
C ALA A 334 -2.16 17.02 -25.58
N ALA A 335 -0.83 16.97 -25.70
CA ALA A 335 -0.06 15.73 -25.57
C ALA A 335 -0.04 15.22 -24.12
N GLN A 336 0.09 16.11 -23.13
CA GLN A 336 0.01 15.78 -21.70
C GLN A 336 -1.34 15.20 -21.32
N THR A 337 -2.43 15.82 -21.78
CA THR A 337 -3.80 15.31 -21.54
C THR A 337 -4.03 13.96 -22.23
N ALA A 338 -3.53 13.77 -23.45
CA ALA A 338 -3.61 12.50 -24.16
C ALA A 338 -2.82 11.39 -23.44
N HIS A 339 -1.61 11.70 -22.95
CA HIS A 339 -0.79 10.78 -22.17
C HIS A 339 -1.47 10.40 -20.85
N ALA A 340 -1.99 11.38 -20.10
CA ALA A 340 -2.72 11.14 -18.86
C ALA A 340 -3.96 10.25 -19.09
N ALA A 341 -4.73 10.51 -20.16
CA ALA A 341 -5.89 9.71 -20.51
C ALA A 341 -5.51 8.27 -20.93
N ALA A 342 -4.42 8.08 -21.67
CA ALA A 342 -3.93 6.75 -22.04
C ALA A 342 -3.43 5.96 -20.82
N LEU A 343 -2.71 6.64 -19.91
CA LEU A 343 -2.27 6.06 -18.64
C LEU A 343 -3.48 5.63 -17.78
N GLU A 344 -4.48 6.49 -17.67
CA GLU A 344 -5.69 6.20 -16.89
C GLU A 344 -6.45 5.00 -17.47
N LYS A 345 -6.59 4.89 -18.80
CA LYS A 345 -7.19 3.71 -19.45
C LYS A 345 -6.45 2.42 -19.10
N LEU A 346 -5.11 2.44 -19.15
CA LEU A 346 -4.29 1.27 -18.85
C LEU A 346 -4.37 0.90 -17.37
N ARG A 347 -4.40 1.89 -16.45
CA ARG A 347 -4.57 1.65 -15.01
C ARG A 347 -5.96 1.12 -14.68
N ASN A 348 -7.00 1.65 -15.31
CA ASN A 348 -8.39 1.24 -15.11
C ASN A 348 -8.69 -0.17 -15.70
N ALA A 349 -7.74 -0.76 -16.43
CA ALA A 349 -7.82 -2.16 -16.83
C ALA A 349 -7.62 -3.12 -15.64
N THR A 350 -7.02 -2.65 -14.54
CA THR A 350 -6.95 -3.37 -13.26
C THR A 350 -7.79 -2.63 -12.23
N ILE A 351 -8.76 -3.33 -11.65
CA ILE A 351 -9.58 -2.76 -10.58
C ILE A 351 -9.08 -3.30 -9.25
N THR A 352 -8.54 -2.40 -8.44
CA THR A 352 -8.00 -2.72 -7.11
C THR A 352 -9.04 -2.42 -6.03
N ALA A 353 -9.06 -3.22 -4.96
CA ALA A 353 -9.88 -2.93 -3.80
C ALA A 353 -9.46 -1.59 -3.17
N PRO A 354 -10.41 -0.71 -2.80
CA PRO A 354 -10.10 0.58 -2.19
C PRO A 354 -9.61 0.48 -0.73
N PHE A 355 -9.87 -0.65 -0.07
CA PHE A 355 -9.46 -0.95 1.31
C PHE A 355 -9.35 -2.46 1.51
N ASP A 356 -8.63 -2.86 2.57
CA ASP A 356 -8.51 -4.25 3.00
C ASP A 356 -9.84 -4.77 3.54
N GLY A 357 -10.32 -5.91 3.05
CA GLY A 357 -11.61 -6.43 3.47
C GLY A 357 -11.91 -7.82 2.95
N ILE A 358 -13.15 -8.26 3.15
CA ILE A 358 -13.69 -9.53 2.69
C ILE A 358 -14.58 -9.28 1.48
N VAL A 359 -14.33 -9.99 0.38
CA VAL A 359 -15.23 -9.96 -0.78
C VAL A 359 -16.53 -10.67 -0.43
N SER A 360 -17.63 -9.90 -0.35
CA SER A 360 -18.97 -10.41 -0.04
C SER A 360 -19.66 -10.97 -1.29
N LEU A 361 -19.57 -10.24 -2.40
CA LEU A 361 -20.24 -10.57 -3.65
C LEU A 361 -19.33 -10.26 -4.84
N VAL A 362 -19.29 -11.19 -5.79
CA VAL A 362 -18.73 -10.97 -7.13
C VAL A 362 -19.88 -11.12 -8.13
N SER A 363 -20.19 -10.04 -8.84
CA SER A 363 -21.37 -9.96 -9.74
C SER A 363 -21.03 -10.26 -11.20
N VAL A 364 -19.78 -10.59 -11.50
CA VAL A 364 -19.28 -10.78 -12.87
C VAL A 364 -18.40 -12.01 -12.98
N LEU A 365 -18.39 -12.62 -14.16
CA LEU A 365 -17.55 -13.77 -14.49
C LEU A 365 -16.51 -13.39 -15.55
N GLU A 366 -15.46 -14.20 -15.64
CA GLU A 366 -14.47 -14.07 -16.71
C GLU A 366 -15.15 -14.13 -18.08
N GLY A 367 -14.89 -13.13 -18.92
CA GLY A 367 -15.47 -12.99 -20.26
C GLY A 367 -16.71 -12.10 -20.34
N ASP A 368 -17.27 -11.66 -19.22
CA ASP A 368 -18.40 -10.73 -19.21
C ASP A 368 -17.98 -9.32 -19.66
N GLN A 369 -18.88 -8.63 -20.38
CA GLN A 369 -18.71 -7.21 -20.70
C GLN A 369 -19.37 -6.36 -19.61
N VAL A 370 -18.55 -5.55 -18.94
CA VAL A 370 -19.00 -4.58 -17.93
C VAL A 370 -19.08 -3.18 -18.52
N GLY A 371 -20.22 -2.53 -18.30
CA GLY A 371 -20.37 -1.11 -18.58
C GLY A 371 -19.66 -0.24 -17.54
N ALA A 372 -19.39 1.01 -17.89
CA ALA A 372 -18.87 1.99 -16.92
C ALA A 372 -19.84 2.13 -15.73
N ASN A 373 -19.29 2.20 -14.52
CA ASN A 373 -20.02 2.31 -13.25
C ASN A 373 -20.91 1.10 -12.88
N ALA A 374 -20.73 -0.06 -13.54
CA ALA A 374 -21.40 -1.28 -13.12
C ALA A 374 -20.78 -1.82 -11.82
N PRO A 375 -21.57 -2.18 -10.79
CA PRO A 375 -21.06 -2.83 -9.59
C PRO A 375 -20.56 -4.24 -9.94
N ILE A 376 -19.30 -4.51 -9.62
CA ILE A 376 -18.61 -5.76 -9.98
C ILE A 376 -18.25 -6.59 -8.75
N VAL A 377 -17.74 -5.94 -7.71
CA VAL A 377 -17.27 -6.58 -6.47
C VAL A 377 -17.76 -5.75 -5.29
N GLU A 378 -18.27 -6.42 -4.28
CA GLU A 378 -18.59 -5.84 -2.98
C GLU A 378 -17.55 -6.29 -1.96
N VAL A 379 -16.89 -5.32 -1.32
CA VAL A 379 -15.87 -5.57 -0.29
C VAL A 379 -16.36 -5.00 1.03
N VAL A 380 -16.26 -5.80 2.09
CA VAL A 380 -16.73 -5.46 3.44
C VAL A 380 -15.53 -5.43 4.38
N ASP A 381 -15.39 -4.36 5.16
CA ASP A 381 -14.37 -4.26 6.22
C ASP A 381 -14.88 -4.95 7.50
N PRO A 382 -14.25 -6.05 7.96
CA PRO A 382 -14.66 -6.74 9.18
C PRO A 382 -14.11 -6.11 10.47
N SER A 383 -13.26 -5.08 10.37
CA SER A 383 -12.51 -4.52 11.52
C SER A 383 -13.39 -3.67 12.43
N VAL A 384 -14.40 -3.01 11.84
CA VAL A 384 -15.36 -2.17 12.56
C VAL A 384 -16.73 -2.79 12.38
N VAL A 385 -17.31 -3.25 13.49
CA VAL A 385 -18.68 -3.78 13.48
C VAL A 385 -19.58 -2.81 14.24
N GLU A 386 -20.61 -2.37 13.53
CA GLU A 386 -21.59 -1.42 14.05
C GLU A 386 -22.97 -2.07 14.01
N MET A 387 -23.78 -1.73 15.01
CA MET A 387 -25.19 -2.08 15.07
C MET A 387 -26.00 -0.83 14.75
N ASP A 388 -26.86 -0.91 13.74
CA ASP A 388 -27.86 0.11 13.46
C ASP A 388 -29.12 -0.15 14.30
N GLY A 389 -29.45 0.82 15.17
CA GLY A 389 -30.64 0.84 16.01
C GLY A 389 -31.57 1.99 15.62
N ILE A 390 -32.83 1.88 16.05
CA ILE A 390 -33.83 2.93 15.94
C ILE A 390 -34.33 3.32 17.33
N VAL A 391 -34.44 4.61 17.60
CA VAL A 391 -34.92 5.17 18.87
C VAL A 391 -36.05 6.15 18.62
N ASP A 392 -37.05 6.18 19.50
CA ASP A 392 -38.18 7.10 19.42
C ASP A 392 -37.81 8.55 19.76
N GLU A 393 -38.57 9.51 19.22
CA GLU A 393 -38.39 10.96 19.43
C GLU A 393 -38.35 11.37 20.93
N ILE A 394 -39.03 10.62 21.80
CA ILE A 394 -39.10 10.95 23.23
C ILE A 394 -37.77 10.66 23.94
N ASP A 395 -37.08 9.60 23.54
CA ASP A 395 -35.90 9.07 24.23
C ASP A 395 -34.59 9.58 23.61
N ILE A 396 -34.61 10.07 22.37
CA ILE A 396 -33.42 10.56 21.66
C ILE A 396 -32.70 11.70 22.40
N LEU A 397 -33.43 12.52 23.15
CA LEU A 397 -32.88 13.64 23.92
C LEU A 397 -32.03 13.19 25.11
N LEU A 398 -32.18 11.94 25.56
CA LEU A 398 -31.40 11.34 26.65
C LEU A 398 -30.08 10.75 26.15
N LEU A 399 -29.99 10.47 24.84
CA LEU A 399 -28.85 9.82 24.22
C LEU A 399 -27.72 10.80 23.92
N ARG A 400 -26.49 10.31 24.06
CA ARG A 400 -25.26 11.02 23.73
C ARG A 400 -24.28 10.07 23.09
N GLU A 401 -23.45 10.59 22.20
CA GLU A 401 -22.30 9.85 21.69
C GLU A 401 -21.35 9.48 22.84
N GLY A 402 -20.78 8.28 22.76
CA GLY A 402 -19.88 7.72 23.78
C GLY A 402 -20.58 7.03 24.96
N LEU A 403 -21.92 6.96 25.01
CA LEU A 403 -22.61 6.16 26.02
C LEU A 403 -22.25 4.67 25.89
N ILE A 404 -22.02 4.02 27.02
CA ILE A 404 -21.68 2.60 27.09
C ILE A 404 -22.92 1.76 26.77
N ALA A 405 -22.73 0.76 25.92
CA ALA A 405 -23.75 -0.17 25.47
C ALA A 405 -23.38 -1.60 25.84
N SER A 406 -24.36 -2.35 26.34
CA SER A 406 -24.32 -3.79 26.50
C SER A 406 -25.09 -4.43 25.35
N ILE A 407 -24.39 -5.04 24.41
CA ILE A 407 -24.98 -5.63 23.21
C ILE A 407 -25.14 -7.15 23.39
N THR A 408 -26.34 -7.65 23.11
CA THR A 408 -26.63 -9.08 22.99
C THR A 408 -26.97 -9.40 21.55
N VAL A 409 -26.35 -10.45 21.00
CA VAL A 409 -26.56 -10.89 19.61
C VAL A 409 -27.28 -12.23 19.64
N ASP A 410 -28.38 -12.36 18.89
CA ASP A 410 -29.21 -13.57 18.90
C ASP A 410 -28.43 -14.84 18.51
N ALA A 411 -27.44 -14.68 17.62
CA ALA A 411 -26.56 -15.76 17.18
C ALA A 411 -25.52 -16.19 18.23
N LEU A 412 -25.35 -15.44 19.32
CA LEU A 412 -24.41 -15.71 20.42
C LEU A 412 -25.12 -15.70 21.78
N PRO A 413 -26.01 -16.68 22.05
CA PRO A 413 -26.78 -16.70 23.28
C PRO A 413 -25.88 -16.79 24.52
N GLY A 414 -26.15 -15.95 25.52
CA GLY A 414 -25.45 -15.91 26.80
C GLY A 414 -24.14 -15.14 26.80
N ARG A 415 -23.75 -14.49 25.69
CA ARG A 415 -22.62 -13.56 25.65
C ARG A 415 -23.13 -12.12 25.51
N VAL A 416 -22.61 -11.25 26.36
CA VAL A 416 -22.78 -9.81 26.28
C VAL A 416 -21.48 -9.22 25.73
N LEU A 417 -21.60 -8.39 24.71
CA LEU A 417 -20.50 -7.63 24.13
C LEU A 417 -20.60 -6.19 24.62
N GLU A 418 -19.46 -5.58 24.92
CA GLU A 418 -19.41 -4.17 25.26
C GLU A 418 -19.31 -3.34 23.97
N GLY A 419 -19.85 -2.14 24.00
CA GLY A 419 -19.77 -1.19 22.91
C GLY A 419 -20.09 0.21 23.36
N PHE A 420 -20.17 1.12 22.41
CA PHE A 420 -20.53 2.50 22.69
C PHE A 420 -21.28 3.12 21.51
N VAL A 421 -22.11 4.13 21.80
CA VAL A 421 -22.80 4.90 20.76
C VAL A 421 -21.76 5.69 19.96
N SER A 422 -21.57 5.36 18.69
CA SER A 422 -20.62 6.02 17.79
C SER A 422 -21.25 7.21 17.06
N GLU A 423 -22.52 7.11 16.68
CA GLU A 423 -23.21 8.14 15.91
C GLU A 423 -24.70 8.18 16.25
N ILE A 424 -25.25 9.39 16.31
CA ILE A 424 -26.70 9.63 16.41
C ILE A 424 -27.11 10.48 15.20
N ALA A 425 -28.02 9.95 14.37
CA ALA A 425 -28.44 10.64 13.17
C ALA A 425 -29.07 12.01 13.51
N PRO A 426 -28.64 13.11 12.87
CA PRO A 426 -29.14 14.45 13.18
C PRO A 426 -30.56 14.70 12.65
N VAL A 427 -31.06 13.83 11.76
CA VAL A 427 -32.35 13.96 11.08
C VAL A 427 -33.23 12.77 11.43
N ALA A 428 -34.48 13.05 11.78
CA ALA A 428 -35.48 12.01 12.05
C ALA A 428 -35.95 11.31 10.77
N ASN A 429 -36.19 10.02 10.86
CA ASN A 429 -36.89 9.22 9.89
C ASN A 429 -38.39 9.19 10.24
N ILE A 430 -39.24 9.62 9.30
CA ILE A 430 -40.70 9.62 9.47
C ILE A 430 -41.28 8.54 8.57
N GLN A 431 -41.73 7.44 9.17
CA GLN A 431 -42.39 6.34 8.46
C GLN A 431 -43.79 6.12 9.03
N GLN A 432 -44.80 6.25 8.16
CA GLN A 432 -46.22 6.05 8.52
C GLN A 432 -46.70 6.89 9.72
N GLY A 433 -46.09 8.06 9.93
CA GLY A 433 -46.42 8.97 11.04
C GLY A 433 -45.68 8.67 12.35
N VAL A 434 -44.82 7.66 12.39
CA VAL A 434 -43.91 7.39 13.51
C VAL A 434 -42.59 8.11 13.24
N VAL A 435 -42.11 8.88 14.22
CA VAL A 435 -40.86 9.65 14.17
C VAL A 435 -39.79 8.88 14.95
N THR A 436 -38.76 8.42 14.24
CA THR A 436 -37.62 7.69 14.84
C THR A 436 -36.29 8.31 14.43
N TYR A 437 -35.27 8.06 15.22
CA TYR A 437 -33.89 8.46 14.96
C TYR A 437 -33.02 7.21 14.85
N SER A 438 -32.16 7.20 13.84
CA SER A 438 -31.17 6.12 13.68
C SER A 438 -29.99 6.37 14.62
N VAL A 439 -29.61 5.35 15.37
CA VAL A 439 -28.48 5.38 16.30
C VAL A 439 -27.55 4.23 15.94
N ARG A 440 -26.26 4.52 15.92
CA ARG A 440 -25.22 3.54 15.60
C ARG A 440 -24.39 3.24 16.83
N VAL A 441 -24.25 1.96 17.12
CA VAL A 441 -23.50 1.46 18.27
C VAL A 441 -22.33 0.64 17.76
N GLN A 442 -21.10 1.11 18.01
CA GLN A 442 -19.90 0.37 17.68
C GLN A 442 -19.68 -0.74 18.72
N ILE A 443 -19.51 -1.97 18.25
CA ILE A 443 -19.31 -3.14 19.09
C ILE A 443 -17.81 -3.39 19.26
N GLN A 444 -17.35 -3.56 20.49
CA GLN A 444 -16.00 -4.00 20.77
C GLN A 444 -15.92 -5.52 20.65
N ILE A 445 -15.28 -5.98 19.57
CA ILE A 445 -15.14 -7.41 19.31
C ILE A 445 -13.89 -7.96 20.02
N PRO A 446 -14.04 -8.96 20.90
CA PRO A 446 -12.90 -9.64 21.51
C PRO A 446 -12.07 -10.42 20.48
N ASP A 447 -10.77 -10.55 20.71
CA ASP A 447 -9.86 -11.30 19.85
C ASP A 447 -10.37 -12.72 19.56
N GLY A 448 -10.39 -13.07 18.27
CA GLY A 448 -10.83 -14.39 17.78
C GLY A 448 -12.34 -14.55 17.59
N LEU A 449 -13.16 -13.57 17.97
CA LEU A 449 -14.58 -13.53 17.62
C LEU A 449 -14.77 -12.81 16.28
N ARG A 450 -15.60 -13.35 15.39
CA ARG A 450 -16.00 -12.69 14.14
C ARG A 450 -17.51 -12.68 14.05
N LEU A 451 -18.10 -11.49 13.98
CA LEU A 451 -19.52 -11.30 13.71
C LEU A 451 -19.72 -11.18 12.19
N ARG A 452 -20.79 -11.79 11.69
CA ARG A 452 -21.20 -11.63 10.29
C ARG A 452 -22.16 -10.47 10.20
N ASP A 453 -22.14 -9.79 9.07
CA ASP A 453 -23.15 -8.79 8.74
C ASP A 453 -24.55 -9.44 8.64
N GLY A 454 -25.60 -8.67 8.92
CA GLY A 454 -27.00 -9.09 8.88
C GLY A 454 -27.51 -9.81 10.13
N LEU A 455 -26.73 -9.85 11.21
CA LEU A 455 -27.19 -10.41 12.49
C LEU A 455 -28.11 -9.44 13.23
N SER A 456 -29.15 -9.97 13.89
CA SER A 456 -29.99 -9.21 14.80
C SER A 456 -29.33 -9.11 16.17
N ALA A 457 -29.36 -7.92 16.76
CA ALA A 457 -28.79 -7.61 18.05
C ALA A 457 -29.68 -6.62 18.82
N VAL A 458 -29.57 -6.66 20.14
CA VAL A 458 -30.24 -5.73 21.07
C VAL A 458 -29.15 -5.05 21.89
N ALA A 459 -29.18 -3.72 21.96
CA ALA A 459 -28.25 -2.93 22.74
C ALA A 459 -28.98 -2.26 23.92
N ASP A 460 -28.54 -2.54 25.13
CA ASP A 460 -28.96 -1.86 26.35
C ASP A 460 -27.99 -0.73 26.65
N LEU A 461 -28.50 0.51 26.65
CA LEU A 461 -27.68 1.72 26.78
C LEU A 461 -27.72 2.23 28.22
N VAL A 462 -26.54 2.50 28.80
CA VAL A 462 -26.43 3.04 30.15
C VAL A 462 -26.52 4.57 30.09
N LEU A 463 -27.71 5.12 30.40
CA LEU A 463 -27.96 6.57 30.36
C LEU A 463 -27.27 7.32 31.51
N GLU A 464 -27.27 6.75 32.70
CA GLU A 464 -26.65 7.32 33.89
C GLU A 464 -26.06 6.22 34.76
N GLN A 465 -24.85 6.44 35.27
CA GLN A 465 -24.19 5.53 36.19
C GLN A 465 -23.76 6.31 37.45
N ARG A 466 -24.23 5.84 38.60
CA ARG A 466 -23.82 6.36 39.92
C ARG A 466 -23.12 5.27 40.71
N LEU A 467 -21.87 5.56 41.08
CA LEU A 467 -21.04 4.66 41.88
C LEU A 467 -20.99 5.13 43.33
N ASN A 468 -20.79 4.20 44.26
CA ASN A 468 -20.70 4.45 45.70
C ASN A 468 -21.95 5.12 46.29
N VAL A 469 -23.14 4.72 45.82
CA VAL A 469 -24.43 5.19 46.34
C VAL A 469 -25.04 4.17 47.29
N LEU A 470 -25.79 4.65 48.28
CA LEU A 470 -26.49 3.78 49.20
C LEU A 470 -27.79 3.31 48.54
N LEU A 471 -27.89 2.01 48.26
CA LEU A 471 -29.07 1.42 47.62
C LEU A 471 -30.01 0.86 48.68
N LEU A 472 -31.29 1.17 48.52
CA LEU A 472 -32.37 0.67 49.34
C LEU A 472 -33.35 -0.12 48.48
N PRO A 473 -33.77 -1.33 48.87
CA PRO A 473 -34.81 -2.05 48.13
C PRO A 473 -36.09 -1.23 48.15
N GLN A 474 -36.80 -1.13 47.03
CA GLN A 474 -38.03 -0.33 46.95
C GLN A 474 -39.08 -0.76 47.99
N GLN A 475 -39.07 -2.03 48.40
CA GLN A 475 -39.96 -2.60 49.42
C GLN A 475 -39.71 -2.09 50.84
N ALA A 476 -38.56 -1.47 51.10
CA ALA A 476 -38.20 -0.90 52.40
C ALA A 476 -38.65 0.56 52.57
N ILE A 477 -39.20 1.16 51.51
CA ILE A 477 -39.63 2.56 51.47
C ILE A 477 -41.12 2.65 51.83
N PHE A 478 -41.41 3.46 52.83
CA PHE A 478 -42.75 3.77 53.31
C PHE A 478 -43.05 5.26 53.11
N GLY A 479 -44.30 5.66 53.39
CA GLY A 479 -44.73 7.05 53.29
C GLY A 479 -45.21 7.46 51.90
N SER A 480 -45.14 8.74 51.60
CA SER A 480 -45.61 9.33 50.33
C SER A 480 -44.45 9.81 49.49
N PHE A 481 -44.64 10.00 48.18
CA PHE A 481 -43.58 10.51 47.29
C PHE A 481 -42.97 11.85 47.77
N GLN A 482 -43.74 12.67 48.48
CA GLN A 482 -43.28 13.97 49.02
C GLN A 482 -42.59 13.85 50.39
N ALA A 483 -42.75 12.71 51.08
CA ALA A 483 -42.18 12.45 52.39
C ALA A 483 -41.91 10.94 52.54
N PRO A 484 -40.86 10.42 51.88
CA PRO A 484 -40.49 9.03 52.01
C PRO A 484 -39.84 8.77 53.38
N THR A 485 -40.24 7.67 54.00
CA THR A 485 -39.74 7.23 55.30
C THR A 485 -39.30 5.77 55.23
N VAL A 486 -38.36 5.39 56.09
CA VAL A 486 -37.85 4.03 56.21
C VAL A 486 -37.86 3.64 57.68
N MET A 487 -38.08 2.36 57.96
CA MET A 487 -38.06 1.82 59.31
C MET A 487 -36.68 1.22 59.59
N LEU A 488 -35.94 1.77 60.55
CA LEU A 488 -34.65 1.24 60.98
C LEU A 488 -34.80 0.36 62.23
N GLU A 489 -34.06 -0.74 62.26
CA GLU A 489 -33.87 -1.55 63.47
C GLU A 489 -32.69 -1.00 64.28
N THR A 490 -32.98 -0.44 65.47
CA THR A 490 -31.98 0.09 66.41
C THR A 490 -31.95 -0.74 67.70
N GLU A 491 -30.92 -0.59 68.53
CA GLU A 491 -30.84 -1.27 69.85
C GLU A 491 -32.03 -0.95 70.78
N SER A 492 -32.71 0.18 70.54
CA SER A 492 -33.90 0.64 71.27
C SER A 492 -35.25 0.24 70.65
N GLY A 493 -35.25 -0.47 69.52
CA GLY A 493 -36.46 -0.86 68.78
C GLY A 493 -36.51 -0.29 67.37
N ILE A 494 -37.70 -0.29 66.75
CA ILE A 494 -37.91 0.19 65.38
C ILE A 494 -38.12 1.71 65.40
N GLU A 495 -37.31 2.44 64.64
CA GLU A 495 -37.40 3.90 64.48
C GLU A 495 -37.81 4.25 63.04
N GLU A 496 -38.77 5.16 62.86
CA GLU A 496 -39.10 5.71 61.54
C GLU A 496 -38.22 6.91 61.23
N ARG A 497 -37.51 6.88 60.11
CA ARG A 497 -36.61 7.96 59.68
C ARG A 497 -36.99 8.46 58.30
N SER A 498 -37.03 9.78 58.15
CA SER A 498 -37.23 10.40 56.84
C SER A 498 -35.94 10.33 56.03
N VAL A 499 -36.08 9.96 54.76
CA VAL A 499 -34.97 9.84 53.82
C VAL A 499 -35.19 10.77 52.63
N ILE A 500 -34.10 11.12 51.95
CA ILE A 500 -34.15 11.78 50.65
C ILE A 500 -33.74 10.72 49.63
N LEU A 501 -34.65 10.40 48.72
CA LEU A 501 -34.44 9.41 47.66
C LEU A 501 -33.91 10.08 46.40
N GLY A 502 -33.05 9.36 45.69
CA GLY A 502 -32.57 9.69 44.36
C GLY A 502 -33.26 8.84 43.30
N ASP A 503 -32.49 8.48 42.26
CA ASP A 503 -33.01 7.71 41.13
C ASP A 503 -33.31 6.25 41.51
N THR A 504 -34.16 5.60 40.71
CA THR A 504 -34.55 4.20 40.91
C THR A 504 -34.45 3.43 39.61
N ASP A 505 -33.92 2.21 39.69
CA ASP A 505 -33.88 1.24 38.59
C ASP A 505 -35.14 0.33 38.58
N GLY A 506 -36.12 0.62 39.45
CA GLY A 506 -37.35 -0.15 39.64
C GLY A 506 -37.26 -1.32 40.64
N PHE A 507 -36.07 -1.68 41.10
CA PHE A 507 -35.86 -2.66 42.18
C PHE A 507 -35.21 -2.03 43.41
N TRP A 508 -34.24 -1.17 43.16
CA TRP A 508 -33.46 -0.41 44.12
C TRP A 508 -33.70 1.08 43.89
N THR A 509 -33.61 1.83 44.98
CA THR A 509 -33.69 3.29 44.97
C THR A 509 -32.47 3.84 45.68
N GLU A 510 -31.82 4.84 45.08
CA GLU A 510 -30.73 5.57 45.70
C GLU A 510 -31.23 6.33 46.93
N VAL A 511 -30.47 6.32 48.02
CA VAL A 511 -30.69 7.15 49.20
C VAL A 511 -29.60 8.22 49.26
N GLN A 512 -29.98 9.48 49.07
CA GLN A 512 -29.08 10.62 49.08
C GLN A 512 -28.80 11.13 50.50
N ALA A 513 -29.79 11.03 51.40
CA ALA A 513 -29.64 11.45 52.79
C ALA A 513 -30.62 10.72 53.71
N GLY A 514 -30.26 10.65 54.99
CA GLY A 514 -31.10 10.07 56.05
C GLY A 514 -30.71 8.66 56.48
N LEU A 515 -29.82 7.99 55.76
CA LEU A 515 -29.28 6.67 56.11
C LEU A 515 -27.76 6.65 56.00
N GLN A 516 -27.13 5.75 56.74
CA GLN A 516 -25.69 5.46 56.65
C GLN A 516 -25.44 3.99 56.31
N GLU A 517 -24.25 3.72 55.77
CA GLU A 517 -23.83 2.36 55.47
C GLU A 517 -23.76 1.52 56.75
N GLY A 518 -24.41 0.35 56.71
CA GLY A 518 -24.56 -0.54 57.87
C GLY A 518 -25.88 -0.41 58.63
N ASP A 519 -26.69 0.60 58.33
CA ASP A 519 -28.04 0.74 58.89
C ASP A 519 -28.93 -0.45 58.47
N ARG A 520 -29.61 -1.07 59.43
CA ARG A 520 -30.54 -2.18 59.19
C ARG A 520 -31.95 -1.67 58.97
N VAL A 521 -32.46 -1.84 57.76
CA VAL A 521 -33.82 -1.44 57.37
C VAL A 521 -34.78 -2.62 57.45
N VAL A 522 -35.99 -2.37 57.97
CA VAL A 522 -37.05 -3.36 58.09
C VAL A 522 -37.85 -3.39 56.80
N ILE A 523 -37.83 -4.53 56.12
CA ILE A 523 -38.67 -4.79 54.95
C ILE A 523 -39.95 -5.46 55.45
N GLN A 524 -41.11 -4.86 55.18
CA GLN A 524 -42.37 -5.49 55.55
C GLN A 524 -42.70 -6.55 54.50
N ASN A 525 -42.38 -7.81 54.79
CA ASN A 525 -43.03 -8.90 54.10
C ASN A 525 -44.51 -8.82 54.46
N ALA A 526 -45.36 -8.51 53.48
CA ALA A 526 -46.79 -8.71 53.62
C ALA A 526 -47.02 -10.19 53.96
N GLN A 527 -47.20 -10.48 55.24
CA GLN A 527 -47.57 -11.81 55.72
C GLN A 527 -48.92 -12.13 55.08
N VAL A 528 -48.91 -13.02 54.09
CA VAL A 528 -50.10 -13.76 53.69
C VAL A 528 -50.56 -14.46 54.96
N SER A 529 -51.70 -14.04 55.50
CA SER A 529 -52.30 -14.66 56.67
C SER A 529 -52.62 -16.13 56.36
N ASP A 530 -51.96 -17.06 57.05
CA ASP A 530 -52.10 -18.51 56.91
C ASP A 530 -53.43 -19.10 57.45
N ASP A 531 -54.45 -18.26 57.72
CA ASP A 531 -55.76 -18.74 58.16
C ASP A 531 -56.83 -18.56 57.06
N PRO A 532 -57.07 -19.58 56.20
CA PRO A 532 -58.01 -19.49 55.08
C PRO A 532 -59.48 -19.34 55.50
N PHE A 533 -59.81 -19.39 56.80
CA PHE A 533 -61.19 -19.34 57.30
C PHE A 533 -61.59 -18.04 58.00
N GLN A 534 -60.68 -17.07 58.18
CA GLN A 534 -61.01 -15.81 58.84
C GLN A 534 -61.72 -14.81 57.91
N ALA A 535 -61.29 -14.73 56.64
CA ALA A 535 -61.91 -13.88 55.62
C ALA A 535 -63.36 -14.28 55.28
N LEU A 536 -63.74 -15.55 55.49
CA LEU A 536 -65.11 -16.01 55.29
C LEU A 536 -66.02 -15.62 56.47
N ARG A 537 -65.47 -15.51 57.69
CA ARG A 537 -66.25 -15.20 58.90
C ARG A 537 -66.65 -13.72 58.97
N ASP A 538 -65.80 -12.83 58.46
CA ASP A 538 -66.09 -11.39 58.40
C ASP A 538 -67.07 -11.02 57.27
N ARG A 539 -67.23 -11.89 56.26
CA ARG A 539 -68.20 -11.69 55.17
C ARG A 539 -69.64 -12.09 55.52
N PHE A 540 -69.86 -12.83 56.62
CA PHE A 540 -71.17 -13.34 57.00
C PHE A 540 -71.73 -12.79 58.33
N ARG A 541 -71.05 -11.84 59.00
CA ARG A 541 -71.53 -11.28 60.29
C ARG A 541 -72.03 -9.83 60.24
N GLY A 542 -72.02 -9.16 59.08
CA GLY A 542 -72.50 -7.78 58.94
C GLY A 542 -73.59 -7.62 57.89
N GLY A 543 -74.86 -7.69 58.31
CA GLY A 543 -75.98 -7.08 57.56
C GLY A 543 -77.01 -8.06 57.01
N GLY A 544 -77.99 -8.43 57.83
CA GLY A 544 -79.30 -8.87 57.33
C GLY A 544 -80.11 -7.67 56.81
N GLY A 545 -80.95 -7.90 55.81
CA GLY A 545 -82.06 -7.00 55.48
C GLY A 545 -82.28 -6.65 54.01
N ILE A 546 -82.94 -7.57 53.29
CA ILE A 546 -84.16 -7.33 52.46
C ILE A 546 -84.16 -6.20 51.41
N GLY A 547 -84.43 -6.62 50.16
CA GLY A 547 -85.19 -5.88 49.14
C GLY A 547 -84.31 -5.26 48.04
N GLY A 548 -84.53 -5.42 46.74
CA GLY A 548 -85.60 -6.06 45.98
C GLY A 548 -85.55 -5.47 44.56
N GLY A 549 -85.69 -6.32 43.54
CA GLY A 549 -86.17 -5.96 42.19
C GLY A 549 -85.17 -5.37 41.19
N GLY A 550 -85.14 -5.93 39.98
CA GLY A 550 -84.69 -5.18 38.79
C GLY A 550 -83.96 -5.94 37.69
N ALA A 551 -84.67 -6.83 36.99
CA ALA A 551 -84.57 -7.12 35.55
C ALA A 551 -83.20 -7.16 34.81
N PHE A 552 -82.86 -8.36 34.32
CA PHE A 552 -82.23 -8.67 33.02
C PHE A 552 -82.84 -7.86 31.85
N PRO A 553 -82.16 -7.61 30.71
CA PRO A 553 -81.42 -8.58 29.88
C PRO A 553 -80.06 -8.05 29.37
N GLY A 554 -79.09 -8.83 28.88
CA GLY A 554 -79.13 -10.11 28.19
C GLY A 554 -78.62 -9.92 26.75
N ARG A 555 -77.56 -10.65 26.41
CA ARG A 555 -76.96 -10.86 25.07
C ARG A 555 -76.12 -9.70 24.52
N ARG A 556 -74.99 -9.96 23.85
CA ARG A 556 -74.61 -11.14 23.07
C ARG A 556 -73.10 -11.27 23.00
#